data_AF-A0A285X426-F1
#
_entry.id   AF-A0A285X426-F1
#
_cell.length_a   1.000
_cell.length_b   1.000
_cell.length_c   1.000
_cell.angle_alpha   90.00
_cell.angle_beta   90.00
_cell.angle_gamma   90.00
#
_symmetry.space_group_name_H-M   'P 1'
#
loop_
_entity.id
_entity.type
_entity.pdbx_description
1 polymer ?
#
loop_
_entity_poly.entity_id
_entity_poly.type
_entity_poly.pdbx_seq_one_letter_code
_entity_poly.pdbx_strand_id
1 'polypeptide(L)' 'MKKPSSQFWNSLFIVVGGAILLFEISGEERNVYAMILGLVLLMFGLYRATNFWVETKDDHKKDQEEEEINNNNKKDV' A
#
# COMPACT_ATOMS: atom_id res chain seq x y z
N MET A 1 -4.85 -5.45 24.30
CA MET A 1 -5.12 -6.08 22.97
C MET A 1 -4.45 -5.21 21.90
N LYS A 2 -3.38 -5.69 21.24
CA LYS A 2 -2.68 -4.95 20.18
C LYS A 2 -3.52 -5.04 18.90
N LYS A 3 -4.01 -3.90 18.39
CA LYS A 3 -4.72 -3.85 17.10
C LYS A 3 -3.73 -4.26 16.01
N PRO A 4 -3.99 -5.33 15.21
CA PRO A 4 -3.07 -5.68 14.15
C PRO A 4 -3.11 -4.57 13.10
N SER A 5 -1.91 -4.05 12.84
CA SER A 5 -1.55 -3.08 11.81
C SER A 5 -2.23 -3.36 10.48
N SER A 6 -3.20 -2.52 10.11
CA SER A 6 -3.86 -2.52 8.79
C SER A 6 -2.89 -2.32 7.61
N GLN A 7 -1.66 -1.89 7.89
CA GLN A 7 -0.61 -1.69 6.89
C GLN A 7 -0.08 -3.00 6.27
N PHE A 8 -0.13 -4.12 7.00
CA PHE A 8 0.45 -5.39 6.53
C PHE A 8 -0.35 -6.02 5.37
N TRP A 9 -1.65 -5.75 5.31
CA TRP A 9 -2.54 -6.30 4.29
C TRP A 9 -2.30 -5.72 2.89
N ASN A 10 -1.80 -4.48 2.78
CA ASN A 10 -1.52 -3.86 1.47
C ASN A 10 -0.30 -4.49 0.78
N SER A 11 0.73 -4.88 1.53
CA SER A 11 1.93 -5.53 0.98
C SER A 11 1.70 -7.02 0.66
N LEU A 12 0.77 -7.68 1.37
CA LEU A 12 0.49 -9.10 1.22
C LEU A 12 0.08 -9.49 -0.22
N PHE A 13 -0.70 -8.66 -0.90
CA PHE A 13 -1.13 -8.91 -2.29
C PHE A 13 0.05 -8.92 -3.27
N ILE A 14 1.06 -8.08 -3.06
CA ILE A 14 2.27 -8.03 -3.89
C ILE A 14 3.10 -9.30 -3.71
N VAL A 15 3.27 -9.74 -2.46
CA VAL A 15 4.04 -10.94 -2.14
C VAL A 15 3.36 -12.19 -2.71
N VAL A 16 2.04 -12.31 -2.54
CA VAL A 16 1.27 -13.46 -3.06
C VAL A 16 1.22 -13.45 -4.59
N GLY A 17 0.94 -12.31 -5.22
CA GLY A 17 0.92 -12.20 -6.69
C GLY A 17 2.28 -12.49 -7.32
N GLY A 18 3.36 -12.00 -6.70
CA GLY A 18 4.73 -12.31 -7.11
C GLY A 18 5.09 -13.79 -6.95
N ALA A 19 4.71 -14.41 -5.84
CA ALA A 19 4.94 -15.84 -5.61
C ALA A 19 4.22 -16.72 -6.63
N ILE A 20 2.97 -16.38 -6.98
CA ILE A 20 2.21 -17.08 -8.03
C ILE A 20 2.93 -16.96 -9.38
N LEU A 21 3.38 -15.76 -9.75
CA LEU A 21 4.10 -15.57 -11.02
C LEU A 21 5.43 -16.33 -11.06
N LEU A 22 6.19 -16.33 -9.96
CA LEU A 22 7.44 -17.08 -9.85
C LEU A 22 7.21 -18.59 -9.96
N PHE A 23 6.17 -19.10 -9.29
CA PHE A 23 5.77 -20.50 -9.36
C PHE A 23 5.41 -20.89 -10.80
N GLU A 24 4.57 -20.08 -11.45
CA GLU A 24 4.09 -20.34 -12.81
C GLU A 24 5.18 -20.24 -13.88
N ILE A 25 6.16 -19.35 -13.69
CA ILE A 25 7.32 -19.24 -14.59
C ILE A 25 8.29 -20.41 -14.40
N SER A 26 8.38 -20.96 -13.19
CA SER A 26 9.29 -22.06 -12.83
C SER A 26 8.76 -23.45 -13.20
N GLY A 27 7.45 -23.61 -13.43
CA GLY A 27 6.83 -24.86 -13.83
C GLY A 27 7.04 -25.22 -15.31
N GLU A 28 7.05 -26.53 -15.62
CA GLU A 28 7.13 -27.03 -17.00
C GLU A 28 5.83 -26.78 -17.77
N GLU A 29 4.68 -26.92 -17.11
CA GLU A 29 3.37 -26.57 -17.65
C GLU A 29 3.01 -25.13 -17.30
N ARG A 30 3.05 -24.26 -18.31
CA ARG A 30 2.80 -22.82 -18.14
C ARG A 30 1.31 -22.54 -18.31
N ASN A 31 0.58 -22.31 -17.22
CA ASN A 31 -0.81 -21.91 -17.29
C ASN A 31 -0.92 -20.40 -17.52
N VAL A 32 -1.17 -20.02 -18.78
CA VAL A 32 -1.29 -18.61 -19.19
C VAL A 32 -2.38 -17.88 -18.42
N TYR A 33 -3.48 -18.55 -18.06
CA TYR A 33 -4.54 -17.95 -17.24
C TYR A 33 -4.06 -17.63 -15.82
N ALA A 34 -3.25 -18.51 -15.21
CA ALA A 34 -2.65 -18.27 -13.91
C ALA A 34 -1.62 -17.12 -13.94
N MET A 35 -0.83 -17.00 -15.02
CA MET A 35 0.08 -15.85 -15.21
C MET A 35 -0.70 -14.54 -15.30
N ILE A 36 -1.78 -14.49 -16.08
CA ILE A 36 -2.62 -13.28 -16.20
C ILE A 36 -3.24 -12.93 -14.85
N LEU A 37 -3.76 -13.92 -14.12
CA LEU A 37 -4.33 -13.72 -12.79
C LEU A 37 -3.28 -13.15 -11.81
N GLY A 38 -2.08 -13.74 -11.79
CA GLY A 38 -0.97 -13.28 -10.96
C GLY A 38 -0.52 -11.86 -11.30
N LEU A 39 -0.47 -11.52 -12.59
CA LEU A 39 -0.13 -10.18 -13.06
C LEU A 39 -1.15 -9.13 -12.63
N VAL A 40 -2.45 -9.43 -12.78
CA VAL A 40 -3.54 -8.52 -12.37
C VAL A 40 -3.53 -8.30 -10.86
N LEU A 41 -3.34 -9.36 -10.07
CA LEU A 41 -3.20 -9.27 -8.61
C LEU A 41 -1.98 -8.45 -8.18
N LEU A 42 -0.84 -8.64 -8.87
CA LEU A 42 0.39 -7.89 -8.60
C LEU A 42 0.19 -6.40 -8.92
N MET A 43 -0.41 -6.08 -10.06
CA MET A 43 -0.76 -4.70 -10.43
C MET A 43 -1.72 -4.06 -9.43
N PHE A 44 -2.74 -4.79 -8.98
CA PHE A 44 -3.68 -4.30 -7.98
C PHE A 44 -3.00 -4.04 -6.62
N GLY A 45 -2.13 -4.95 -6.18
CA GLY A 45 -1.33 -4.77 -4.97
C GLY A 45 -0.40 -3.56 -5.06
N LEU A 46 0.28 -3.39 -6.20
CA LEU A 46 1.19 -2.27 -6.45
C LEU A 46 0.45 -0.93 -6.52
N TYR A 47 -0.74 -0.90 -7.13
CA TYR A 47 -1.61 0.27 -7.16
C TYR A 47 -1.99 0.71 -5.74
N ARG A 48 -2.45 -0.23 -4.89
CA ARG A 48 -2.77 0.03 -3.48
C ARG A 48 -1.57 0.53 -2.69
N ALA A 49 -0.40 -0.06 -2.89
CA ALA A 49 0.83 0.37 -2.21
C ALA A 49 1.24 1.78 -2.64
N THR A 50 1.15 2.09 -3.94
CA THR A 50 1.44 3.43 -4.48
C THR A 50 0.46 4.47 -3.96
N ASN A 51 -0.85 4.17 -3.98
CA ASN A 51 -1.87 5.08 -3.42
C ASN A 51 -1.65 5.31 -1.93
N PHE A 52 -1.35 4.26 -1.15
CA PHE A 52 -1.04 4.41 0.26
C PHE A 52 0.19 5.29 0.50
N TRP A 53 1.24 5.15 -0.32
CA TRP A 53 2.42 6.01 -0.25
C TRP A 53 2.15 7.45 -0.65
N VAL A 54 1.25 7.68 -1.62
CA VAL A 54 0.81 9.03 -2.03
C VAL A 54 -0.03 9.68 -0.94
N GLU A 55 -0.99 8.95 -0.36
CA GLU A 55 -1.91 9.46 0.67
C GLU A 55 -1.19 9.76 1.99
N THR A 56 -0.24 8.90 2.40
CA THR A 56 0.60 9.17 3.59
C THR A 56 1.58 10.32 3.42
N LYS A 57 1.89 10.75 2.18
CA LYS A 57 2.70 11.96 1.96
C LYS A 57 1.91 13.26 2.10
N ASP A 58 0.59 13.22 1.93
CA ASP A 58 -0.28 14.39 2.11
C ASP A 58 -0.70 14.59 3.57
N ASP A 59 -0.75 13.53 4.38
CA ASP A 59 -1.01 13.65 5.82
C ASP A 59 0.09 14.42 6.58
N HIS A 60 1.33 14.41 6.07
CA HIS A 60 2.40 15.26 6.63
C HIS A 60 2.19 16.76 6.41
N LYS A 61 1.23 17.18 5.58
CA LYS A 61 0.86 18.60 5.41
C LYS A 61 -0.30 19.03 6.30
N LYS A 62 -1.25 18.15 6.58
CA LYS A 62 -2.42 18.49 7.42
C LYS A 62 -2.06 18.66 8.90
N ASP A 63 -1.17 17.81 9.41
CA ASP A 63 -0.74 17.91 10.82
C ASP A 63 0.07 19.19 11.10
N GLN A 64 0.76 19.74 10.10
CA GLN A 64 1.51 21.00 10.23
C GLN A 64 0.60 22.23 10.19
N GLU A 65 -0.47 22.20 9.38
CA GLU A 65 -1.44 23.30 9.31
C GLU A 65 -2.27 23.42 10.61
N GLU A 66 -2.64 22.31 11.25
CA GLU A 66 -3.37 22.33 12.52
C GLU A 66 -2.49 22.80 13.70
N GLU A 67 -1.20 22.48 13.74
CA GLU A 67 -0.27 22.99 14.76
C GLU A 67 0.07 24.48 14.59
N GLU A 68 0.16 25.00 13.36
CA GLU A 68 0.40 26.45 13.14
C GLU A 68 -0.81 27.30 13.54
N ILE A 69 -2.04 26.89 13.22
CA ILE A 69 -3.25 27.64 13.57
C ILE A 69 -3.44 27.71 15.10
N ASN A 70 -3.14 26.61 15.81
CA ASN A 70 -3.30 26.56 17.27
C ASN A 70 -2.23 27.39 18.01
N ASN A 71 -1.00 27.44 17.48
CA ASN A 71 0.09 28.24 18.07
C ASN A 71 -0.07 29.74 17.87
N ASN A 72 -0.71 30.17 16.78
CA ASN A 72 -0.99 31.58 16.55
C ASN A 72 -2.10 32.09 17.48
N ASN A 73 -3.15 31.29 17.69
CA ASN A 73 -4.28 31.68 18.55
C ASN A 73 -3.93 31.77 20.05
N LYS A 74 -2.80 31.19 20.48
CA LYS A 74 -2.30 31.26 21.86
C LYS A 74 -1.41 32.49 22.13
N LYS A 75 -0.95 33.19 21.09
CA LYS A 75 -0.10 34.39 21.24
C LYS A 75 -0.91 35.67 21.41
N ASP A 76 -2.21 35.61 21.14
CA ASP A 76 -3.14 36.74 21.20
C ASP A 76 -4.02 36.78 22.48
N VAL A 77 -3.69 35.96 23.50
CA VAL A 77 -4.37 35.94 24.82
C VAL A 77 -3.38 36.23 25.94
#